data_AF-A0A428U0B6-F1
#
_entry.id   AF-A0A428U0B6-F1
#
_cell.length_a   1.000
_cell.length_b   1.000
_cell.length_c   1.000
_cell.angle_alpha   90.00
_cell.angle_beta   90.00
_cell.angle_gamma   90.00
#
_symmetry.space_group_name_H-M   'P 1'
#
loop_
_entity.id
_entity.type
_entity.pdbx_description
1 polymer ?
#
loop_
_entity_poly.entity_id
_entity_poly.type
_entity_poly.pdbx_seq_one_letter_code
_entity_poly.pdbx_strand_id
1 'polypeptide(L)'
;MSRRQKNFGRAPLPLTGLLSFSMPSFDFLVFDHLFGSSCFGDFGKIHRYFRLLVHCVSHWSYKSKPIPNKPTFTNKDVTVVIPTIHNAFEELRPSLQSILACEPAELIMVTTHDKRKDLQRLADSLNYPKVRVFDTPIANKRLQVCEALPKVETPITIMADDDVTWPSTLMPWILAPFEDPQIGGVGTCQRVRREHDASWSTRAWNWLGAAYIERRNFEISATHNIDGGTSCMSGRTGAYRSEILSSHDFLHGFKNEKWRKWILNADDDNFVTRWLVSHQWKTWIQYEKECEIETTLENSHKFLYQCSRWARSNWRSNWTSLVTERYVWKQQWWCTYALHIATFTSLAFVTDPLLLASCWWATADWDIQNRRYAFWAQFIYMFAFTKVVKLMGLFLRNPSDVIFLPVSILFGYFHGLVKLYALVTLNMTSWGSRADGDTNDEQRLAPAPQPSIVLKTPPGKGSLIRYNARQKGRPAQGRGAQCGAWEKSGYAAYDSSTSYMPIRVHTPLTITPEDTKLQTNENSFSGECRAM
;
A
#
# COMPACT_ATOMS: atom_id res chain seq x y z
N MET A 1 35.10 -38.61 71.94
CA MET A 1 36.49 -38.39 72.41
C MET A 1 37.25 -37.76 71.24
N SER A 2 38.06 -36.70 71.33
CA SER A 2 38.55 -35.94 72.49
C SER A 2 38.37 -34.42 72.31
N ARG A 3 38.15 -33.77 73.45
CA ARG A 3 38.00 -32.33 73.70
C ARG A 3 39.27 -31.52 73.37
N ARG A 4 39.09 -30.27 72.92
CA ARG A 4 39.23 -29.08 73.79
C ARG A 4 38.49 -27.86 73.22
N GLN A 5 38.27 -26.87 74.08
CA GLN A 5 37.22 -25.84 74.01
C GLN A 5 37.73 -24.58 74.74
N LYS A 6 37.07 -23.42 74.52
CA LYS A 6 37.13 -22.12 75.25
C LYS A 6 37.97 -21.01 74.57
N ASN A 7 37.67 -19.70 74.75
CA ASN A 7 36.39 -18.95 74.88
C ASN A 7 36.68 -17.44 75.07
N PHE A 8 35.82 -16.55 74.53
CA PHE A 8 35.56 -15.13 74.93
C PHE A 8 36.67 -14.05 74.94
N GLY A 9 36.34 -12.83 74.48
CA GLY A 9 37.08 -11.59 74.85
C GLY A 9 36.86 -10.32 74.02
N ARG A 10 35.97 -9.43 74.49
CA ARG A 10 35.59 -8.04 74.08
C ARG A 10 36.58 -7.10 73.30
N ALA A 11 35.98 -6.14 72.57
CA ALA A 11 36.51 -4.91 71.90
C ALA A 11 36.96 -3.80 72.91
N PRO A 12 37.42 -2.55 72.54
CA PRO A 12 37.36 -1.83 71.23
C PRO A 12 38.54 -0.87 70.81
N LEU A 13 38.57 -0.43 69.53
CA LEU A 13 39.00 0.90 68.93
C LEU A 13 40.39 1.55 69.28
N PRO A 14 40.89 2.63 68.61
CA PRO A 14 40.54 3.34 67.35
C PRO A 14 41.78 3.68 66.42
N LEU A 15 41.65 4.73 65.57
CA LEU A 15 42.63 5.45 64.71
C LEU A 15 43.00 4.81 63.34
N THR A 16 42.34 5.20 62.23
CA THR A 16 42.47 6.44 61.40
C THR A 16 43.57 6.40 60.33
N GLY A 17 43.16 6.31 59.06
CA GLY A 17 43.94 6.67 57.89
C GLY A 17 43.01 7.24 56.83
N LEU A 18 43.01 8.57 56.66
CA LEU A 18 42.18 9.26 55.69
C LEU A 18 42.66 9.00 54.26
N LEU A 19 41.77 8.53 53.38
CA LEU A 19 41.83 8.86 51.96
C LEU A 19 40.40 9.19 51.47
N SER A 20 40.25 10.44 51.04
CA SER A 20 39.00 11.08 50.64
C SER A 20 38.52 10.62 49.26
N PHE A 21 37.26 10.20 49.16
CA PHE A 21 36.57 10.09 47.88
C PHE A 21 36.29 11.48 47.32
N SER A 22 37.03 11.88 46.28
CA SER A 22 36.68 13.05 45.49
C SER A 22 35.62 12.66 44.46
N MET A 23 34.43 13.27 44.53
CA MET A 23 33.50 13.24 43.40
C MET A 23 34.11 14.04 42.24
N PRO A 24 33.96 13.62 40.97
CA PRO A 24 34.26 14.47 39.82
C PRO A 24 33.24 15.62 39.74
N SER A 25 33.73 16.83 39.47
CA SER A 25 32.93 18.04 39.37
C SER A 25 32.03 18.05 38.13
N PHE A 26 30.88 18.73 38.25
CA PHE A 26 29.98 19.04 37.14
C PHE A 26 30.52 20.26 36.34
N ASP A 27 31.63 20.08 35.64
CA ASP A 27 32.13 21.08 34.69
C ASP A 27 31.58 20.79 33.27
N PHE A 28 30.28 21.03 33.14
CA PHE A 28 29.62 21.16 31.83
C PHE A 28 29.98 22.53 31.25
N LEU A 29 30.20 22.62 29.93
CA LEU A 29 30.57 23.84 29.15
C LEU A 29 32.08 24.13 28.95
N VAL A 30 32.77 23.26 28.21
CA VAL A 30 33.66 23.75 27.14
C VAL A 30 33.27 23.06 25.83
N PHE A 31 32.74 23.86 24.92
CA PHE A 31 32.39 23.49 23.56
C PHE A 31 33.68 23.54 22.72
N ASP A 32 34.05 22.48 21.99
CA ASP A 32 34.64 22.67 20.65
C ASP A 32 34.69 21.43 19.74
N HIS A 33 34.32 21.69 18.48
CA HIS A 33 34.67 21.03 17.21
C HIS A 33 34.55 19.51 16.94
N LEU A 34 34.22 18.60 17.88
CA LEU A 34 33.99 17.17 17.56
C LEU A 34 32.53 16.67 17.63
N PHE A 35 31.59 17.50 18.08
CA PHE A 35 30.21 17.09 18.37
C PHE A 35 29.36 16.71 17.13
N GLY A 36 29.69 17.22 15.94
CA GLY A 36 28.85 17.04 14.74
C GLY A 36 28.84 15.64 14.15
N SER A 37 29.96 14.90 14.20
CA SER A 37 30.10 13.61 13.51
C SER A 37 29.74 12.40 14.38
N SER A 38 30.08 12.42 15.69
CA SER A 38 29.75 11.29 16.58
C SER A 38 28.25 11.18 16.81
N CYS A 39 27.58 12.27 17.21
CA CYS A 39 26.15 12.24 17.52
C CYS A 39 25.28 11.80 16.33
N PHE A 40 25.64 12.18 15.10
CA PHE A 40 24.93 11.72 13.89
C PHE A 40 25.17 10.22 13.62
N GLY A 41 26.41 9.75 13.79
CA GLY A 41 26.75 8.32 13.68
C GLY A 41 26.01 7.46 14.71
N ASP A 42 25.98 7.89 15.96
CA ASP A 42 25.42 7.12 17.07
C ASP A 42 23.88 7.14 17.08
N PHE A 43 23.25 8.29 16.79
CA PHE A 43 21.81 8.35 16.55
C PHE A 43 21.40 7.51 15.34
N GLY A 44 22.20 7.52 14.26
CA GLY A 44 21.98 6.70 13.07
C GLY A 44 22.07 5.18 13.33
N LYS A 45 23.07 4.75 14.13
CA LYS A 45 23.19 3.35 14.63
C LYS A 45 21.94 2.95 15.40
N ILE A 46 21.56 3.75 16.41
CA ILE A 46 20.39 3.49 17.26
C ILE A 46 19.12 3.41 16.40
N HIS A 47 18.83 4.43 15.59
CA HIS A 47 17.65 4.46 14.73
C HIS A 47 17.53 3.21 13.85
N ARG A 48 18.61 2.82 13.16
CA ARG A 48 18.62 1.67 12.25
C ARG A 48 18.46 0.34 12.98
N TYR A 49 19.26 0.10 14.03
CA TYR A 49 19.35 -1.20 14.66
C TYR A 49 18.26 -1.45 15.69
N PHE A 50 17.84 -0.44 16.46
CA PHE A 50 16.67 -0.54 17.33
C PHE A 50 15.42 -0.92 16.51
N ARG A 51 15.16 -0.18 15.42
CA ARG A 51 14.07 -0.50 14.49
C ARG A 51 14.19 -1.93 13.92
N LEU A 52 15.39 -2.35 13.50
CA LEU A 52 15.59 -3.69 12.94
C LEU A 52 15.28 -4.78 13.97
N LEU A 53 15.82 -4.67 15.18
CA LEU A 53 15.62 -5.66 16.25
C LEU A 53 14.16 -5.74 16.69
N VAL A 54 13.49 -4.59 16.88
CA VAL A 54 12.05 -4.54 17.17
C VAL A 54 11.25 -5.15 16.03
N HIS A 55 11.61 -4.89 14.76
CA HIS A 55 10.94 -5.53 13.62
C HIS A 55 11.17 -7.04 13.59
N CYS A 56 12.35 -7.57 13.94
CA CYS A 56 12.58 -9.01 14.02
C CYS A 56 11.67 -9.67 15.08
N VAL A 57 11.66 -9.13 16.30
CA VAL A 57 10.81 -9.64 17.40
C VAL A 57 9.33 -9.55 17.02
N SER A 58 8.91 -8.42 16.45
CA SER A 58 7.54 -8.18 16.01
C SER A 58 7.11 -9.11 14.87
N HIS A 59 7.94 -9.27 13.84
CA HIS A 59 7.67 -10.15 12.71
C HIS A 59 7.55 -11.62 13.13
N TRP A 60 8.50 -12.12 13.94
CA TRP A 60 8.50 -13.52 14.40
C TRP A 60 7.42 -13.84 15.44
N SER A 61 6.78 -12.83 16.03
CA SER A 61 5.61 -12.99 16.90
C SER A 61 4.28 -12.66 16.20
N TYR A 62 4.31 -12.23 14.94
CA TYR A 62 3.10 -11.94 14.15
C TYR A 62 2.35 -13.24 13.84
N LYS A 63 1.02 -13.18 13.88
CA LYS A 63 0.13 -14.31 13.60
C LYS A 63 -1.10 -13.84 12.85
N SER A 64 -1.59 -14.63 11.91
CA SER A 64 -2.85 -14.36 11.23
C SER A 64 -4.04 -14.44 12.21
N LYS A 65 -5.16 -13.80 11.86
CA LYS A 65 -6.43 -14.06 12.55
C LYS A 65 -6.90 -15.46 12.18
N PRO A 66 -7.23 -16.34 13.15
CA PRO A 66 -7.70 -17.69 12.87
C PRO A 66 -9.08 -17.64 12.22
N ILE A 67 -9.38 -18.66 11.40
CA ILE A 67 -10.71 -18.84 10.81
C ILE A 67 -11.73 -19.09 11.94
N PRO A 68 -12.86 -18.37 12.01
CA PRO A 68 -13.90 -18.60 13.01
C PRO A 68 -14.65 -19.92 12.75
N ASN A 69 -15.05 -20.63 13.81
CA ASN A 69 -15.84 -21.87 13.73
C ASN A 69 -17.21 -21.69 13.06
N LYS A 70 -17.74 -20.47 13.07
CA LYS A 70 -18.98 -20.06 12.41
C LYS A 70 -18.72 -18.68 11.76
N PRO A 71 -18.23 -18.63 10.52
CA PRO A 71 -17.95 -17.36 9.86
C PRO A 71 -19.24 -16.59 9.57
N THR A 72 -19.19 -15.27 9.76
CA THR A 72 -20.25 -14.34 9.35
C THR A 72 -20.22 -14.11 7.85
N PHE A 73 -19.02 -14.13 7.24
CA PHE A 73 -18.81 -13.92 5.80
C PHE A 73 -18.30 -15.18 5.12
N THR A 74 -18.89 -15.51 3.98
CA THR A 74 -18.54 -16.64 3.13
C THR A 74 -18.05 -16.17 1.75
N ASN A 75 -17.60 -17.10 0.91
CA ASN A 75 -17.28 -16.83 -0.49
C ASN A 75 -18.47 -16.23 -1.29
N LYS A 76 -19.71 -16.52 -0.88
CA LYS A 76 -20.94 -15.95 -1.47
C LYS A 76 -21.21 -14.49 -1.07
N ASP A 77 -20.40 -13.93 -0.18
CA ASP A 77 -20.48 -12.54 0.28
C ASP A 77 -19.39 -11.66 -0.35
N VAL A 78 -18.75 -12.14 -1.43
CA VAL A 78 -17.58 -11.55 -2.09
C VAL A 78 -17.80 -11.32 -3.58
N THR A 79 -17.60 -10.08 -4.04
CA THR A 79 -17.38 -9.76 -5.45
C THR A 79 -15.90 -9.44 -5.65
N VAL A 80 -15.27 -10.07 -6.65
CA VAL A 80 -13.89 -9.78 -7.06
C VAL A 80 -13.90 -8.78 -8.22
N VAL A 81 -13.05 -7.76 -8.16
CA VAL A 81 -12.91 -6.71 -9.18
C VAL A 81 -11.50 -6.73 -9.76
N ILE A 82 -11.38 -7.00 -11.05
CA ILE A 82 -10.11 -7.07 -11.79
C ILE A 82 -10.08 -6.05 -12.94
N PRO A 83 -9.40 -4.91 -12.77
CA PRO A 83 -9.08 -4.02 -13.89
C PRO A 83 -7.92 -4.60 -14.71
N THR A 84 -8.06 -4.67 -16.03
CA THR A 84 -7.02 -5.18 -16.93
C THR A 84 -6.87 -4.34 -18.19
N ILE A 85 -5.63 -4.23 -18.68
CA ILE A 85 -5.30 -3.68 -20.00
C ILE A 85 -4.53 -4.70 -20.85
N HIS A 86 -4.60 -6.00 -20.52
CA HIS A 86 -3.81 -7.03 -21.20
C HIS A 86 -4.08 -7.07 -22.71
N ASN A 87 -3.05 -7.42 -23.49
CA ASN A 87 -3.17 -7.52 -24.96
C ASN A 87 -3.50 -8.95 -25.41
N ALA A 88 -3.02 -9.96 -24.67
CA ALA A 88 -3.32 -11.37 -24.90
C ALA A 88 -4.15 -11.92 -23.73
N PHE A 89 -5.48 -11.85 -23.82
CA PHE A 89 -6.33 -12.20 -22.67
C PHE A 89 -6.21 -13.66 -22.22
N GLU A 90 -5.91 -14.59 -23.12
CA GLU A 90 -5.70 -16.01 -22.77
C GLU A 90 -4.58 -16.24 -21.74
N GLU A 91 -3.57 -15.36 -21.67
CA GLU A 91 -2.52 -15.43 -20.64
C GLU A 91 -3.05 -15.18 -19.22
N LEU A 92 -4.22 -14.53 -19.08
CA LEU A 92 -4.90 -14.33 -17.80
C LEU A 92 -5.66 -15.58 -17.33
N ARG A 93 -5.92 -16.56 -18.21
CA ARG A 93 -6.75 -17.73 -17.89
C ARG A 93 -6.32 -18.47 -16.62
N PRO A 94 -5.03 -18.74 -16.34
CA PRO A 94 -4.61 -19.40 -15.10
C PRO A 94 -4.91 -18.57 -13.85
N SER A 95 -4.68 -17.25 -13.91
CA SER A 95 -5.02 -16.31 -12.83
C SER A 95 -6.52 -16.36 -12.53
N LEU A 96 -7.36 -16.17 -13.57
CA LEU A 96 -8.81 -16.17 -13.45
C LEU A 96 -9.35 -17.50 -12.95
N GLN A 97 -8.82 -18.64 -13.43
CA GLN A 97 -9.21 -19.96 -12.95
C GLN A 97 -8.88 -20.17 -11.47
N SER A 98 -7.74 -19.66 -10.97
CA SER A 98 -7.40 -19.74 -9.55
C SER A 98 -8.33 -18.91 -8.66
N ILE A 99 -8.78 -17.76 -9.17
CA ILE A 99 -9.75 -16.88 -8.51
C ILE A 99 -11.14 -17.51 -8.50
N LEU A 100 -11.57 -18.11 -9.61
CA LEU A 100 -12.86 -18.80 -9.71
C LEU A 100 -12.91 -20.12 -8.93
N ALA A 101 -11.77 -20.79 -8.73
CA ALA A 101 -11.65 -21.96 -7.85
C ALA A 101 -11.85 -21.63 -6.36
N CYS A 102 -11.84 -20.34 -5.99
CA CYS A 102 -12.25 -19.86 -4.67
C CYS A 102 -13.77 -19.61 -4.56
N GLU A 103 -14.52 -19.87 -5.63
CA GLU A 103 -15.98 -19.74 -5.73
C GLU A 103 -16.55 -18.39 -5.23
N PRO A 104 -16.03 -17.22 -5.69
CA PRO A 104 -16.60 -15.93 -5.31
C PRO A 104 -18.05 -15.81 -5.81
N ALA A 105 -18.84 -15.01 -5.09
CA ALA A 105 -20.22 -14.71 -5.45
C ALA A 105 -20.33 -14.11 -6.85
N GLU A 106 -19.34 -13.31 -7.25
CA GLU A 106 -19.25 -12.68 -8.56
C GLU A 106 -17.80 -12.29 -8.90
N LEU A 107 -17.49 -12.32 -10.20
CA LEU A 107 -16.28 -11.74 -10.76
C LEU A 107 -16.65 -10.60 -11.73
N ILE A 108 -16.17 -9.40 -11.45
CA ILE A 108 -16.28 -8.23 -12.34
C ILE A 108 -14.90 -7.96 -12.95
N MET A 109 -14.80 -7.96 -14.27
CA MET A 109 -13.60 -7.56 -15.00
C MET A 109 -13.85 -6.26 -15.77
N VAL A 110 -12.86 -5.36 -15.80
CA VAL A 110 -12.99 -4.08 -16.51
C VAL A 110 -11.79 -3.84 -17.41
N THR A 111 -12.03 -3.53 -18.69
CA THR A 111 -10.97 -3.23 -19.67
C THR A 111 -11.25 -1.95 -20.46
N THR A 112 -10.59 -1.73 -21.59
CA THR A 112 -10.84 -0.59 -22.48
C THR A 112 -11.87 -0.93 -23.56
N HIS A 113 -12.60 0.07 -24.08
CA HIS A 113 -13.70 -0.13 -25.05
C HIS A 113 -13.30 -0.99 -26.27
N ASP A 114 -12.10 -0.81 -26.79
CA ASP A 114 -11.51 -1.56 -27.90
C ASP A 114 -11.29 -3.04 -27.55
N LYS A 115 -10.82 -3.32 -26.33
CA LYS A 115 -10.45 -4.65 -25.84
C LYS A 115 -11.61 -5.46 -25.26
N ARG A 116 -12.76 -4.82 -24.97
CA ARG A 116 -13.92 -5.44 -24.32
C ARG A 116 -14.39 -6.75 -24.98
N LYS A 117 -14.44 -6.80 -26.31
CA LYS A 117 -14.96 -7.97 -27.06
C LYS A 117 -14.12 -9.23 -26.81
N ASP A 118 -12.80 -9.08 -26.73
CA ASP A 118 -11.90 -10.23 -26.54
C ASP A 118 -11.89 -10.68 -25.07
N LEU A 119 -12.00 -9.76 -24.12
CA LEU A 119 -12.20 -10.10 -22.71
C LEU A 119 -13.56 -10.78 -22.47
N GLN A 120 -14.63 -10.39 -23.17
CA GLN A 120 -15.92 -11.06 -23.09
C GLN A 120 -15.83 -12.51 -23.60
N ARG A 121 -15.15 -12.76 -24.74
CA ARG A 121 -14.93 -14.14 -25.24
C ARG A 121 -14.20 -15.01 -24.21
N LEU A 122 -13.18 -14.46 -23.53
CA LEU A 122 -12.51 -15.16 -22.44
C LEU A 122 -13.50 -15.45 -21.29
N ALA A 123 -14.25 -14.44 -20.83
CA ALA A 123 -15.24 -14.60 -19.77
C ALA A 123 -16.27 -15.70 -20.07
N ASP A 124 -16.83 -15.70 -21.29
CA ASP A 124 -17.79 -16.71 -21.76
C ASP A 124 -17.16 -18.11 -21.76
N SER A 125 -15.89 -18.22 -22.18
CA SER A 125 -15.15 -19.49 -22.20
C SER A 125 -14.79 -20.06 -20.82
N LEU A 126 -14.89 -19.28 -19.75
CA LEU A 126 -14.68 -19.76 -18.37
C LEU A 126 -15.90 -20.52 -17.83
N ASN A 127 -17.05 -20.44 -18.51
CA ASN A 127 -18.30 -21.13 -18.16
C ASN A 127 -18.71 -20.96 -16.68
N TYR A 128 -18.49 -19.77 -16.12
CA TYR A 128 -18.81 -19.46 -14.73
C TYR A 128 -20.01 -18.51 -14.67
N PRO A 129 -21.07 -18.80 -13.89
CA PRO A 129 -22.41 -18.20 -14.08
C PRO A 129 -22.51 -16.71 -13.70
N LYS A 130 -21.49 -16.13 -13.07
CA LYS A 130 -21.48 -14.75 -12.56
C LYS A 130 -20.17 -14.03 -12.86
N VAL A 131 -19.83 -13.96 -14.15
CA VAL A 131 -18.75 -13.10 -14.65
C VAL A 131 -19.37 -11.94 -15.43
N ARG A 132 -19.09 -10.70 -15.02
CA ARG A 132 -19.49 -9.48 -15.75
C ARG A 132 -18.26 -8.77 -16.31
N VAL A 133 -18.36 -8.30 -17.56
CA VAL A 133 -17.31 -7.51 -18.21
C VAL A 133 -17.84 -6.09 -18.49
N PHE A 134 -17.13 -5.10 -17.98
CA PHE A 134 -17.34 -3.68 -18.27
C PHE A 134 -16.13 -3.06 -18.97
N ASP A 135 -16.30 -1.83 -19.43
CA ASP A 135 -15.34 -1.16 -20.28
C ASP A 135 -15.34 0.36 -20.08
N THR A 136 -14.14 0.94 -20.12
CA THR A 136 -13.91 2.39 -20.00
C THR A 136 -13.18 2.93 -21.23
N PRO A 137 -13.32 4.22 -21.58
CA PRO A 137 -12.67 4.80 -22.76
C PRO A 137 -11.15 4.98 -22.63
N ILE A 138 -10.59 4.89 -21.43
CA ILE A 138 -9.20 5.27 -21.13
C ILE A 138 -8.55 4.14 -20.34
N ALA A 139 -7.31 3.76 -20.71
CA ALA A 139 -6.48 2.80 -20.02
C ALA A 139 -5.98 3.36 -18.66
N ASN A 140 -6.84 3.36 -17.64
CA ASN A 140 -6.55 3.89 -16.31
C ASN A 140 -7.19 3.02 -15.21
N LYS A 141 -6.34 2.39 -14.39
CA LYS A 141 -6.78 1.45 -13.33
C LYS A 141 -7.81 2.05 -12.37
N ARG A 142 -7.66 3.33 -11.99
CA ARG A 142 -8.61 4.00 -11.08
C ARG A 142 -9.97 4.21 -11.72
N LEU A 143 -10.01 4.61 -13.00
CA LEU A 143 -11.27 4.77 -13.74
C LEU A 143 -11.98 3.43 -13.95
N GLN A 144 -11.22 2.38 -14.30
CA GLN A 144 -11.72 1.02 -14.47
C GLN A 144 -12.34 0.48 -13.17
N VAL A 145 -11.65 0.67 -12.03
CA VAL A 145 -12.20 0.31 -10.70
C VAL A 145 -13.45 1.13 -10.37
N CYS A 146 -13.46 2.45 -10.61
CA CYS A 146 -14.65 3.29 -10.39
C CYS A 146 -15.87 2.92 -11.22
N GLU A 147 -15.71 2.26 -12.38
CA GLU A 147 -16.85 1.74 -13.17
C GLU A 147 -17.46 0.49 -12.53
N ALA A 148 -16.63 -0.38 -11.94
CA ALA A 148 -17.06 -1.61 -11.28
C ALA A 148 -17.66 -1.39 -9.88
N LEU A 149 -17.04 -0.56 -9.04
CA LEU A 149 -17.41 -0.44 -7.61
C LEU A 149 -18.91 -0.11 -7.37
N PRO A 150 -19.57 0.78 -8.12
CA PRO A 150 -21.01 1.04 -7.97
C PRO A 150 -21.93 -0.11 -8.40
N LYS A 151 -21.38 -1.18 -9.00
CA LYS A 151 -22.11 -2.37 -9.46
C LYS A 151 -22.01 -3.55 -8.47
N VAL A 152 -21.22 -3.41 -7.41
CA VAL A 152 -21.03 -4.45 -6.39
C VAL A 152 -22.20 -4.45 -5.41
N GLU A 153 -22.84 -5.60 -5.26
CA GLU A 153 -24.00 -5.80 -4.37
C GLU A 153 -23.64 -6.59 -3.08
N THR A 154 -22.45 -7.20 -3.04
CA THR A 154 -21.95 -7.98 -1.90
C THR A 154 -21.36 -7.10 -0.80
N PRO A 155 -21.32 -7.55 0.48
CA PRO A 155 -20.78 -6.77 1.58
C PRO A 155 -19.24 -6.66 1.58
N ILE A 156 -18.52 -7.58 0.92
CA ILE A 156 -17.06 -7.55 0.76
C ILE A 156 -16.70 -7.43 -0.73
N THR A 157 -15.77 -6.52 -1.04
CA THR A 157 -15.17 -6.38 -2.37
C THR A 157 -13.70 -6.76 -2.29
N ILE A 158 -13.23 -7.64 -3.18
CA ILE A 158 -11.79 -7.91 -3.35
C ILE A 158 -11.30 -7.25 -4.62
N MET A 159 -10.38 -6.30 -4.51
CA MET A 159 -9.64 -5.76 -5.65
C MET A 159 -8.41 -6.62 -5.90
N ALA A 160 -8.18 -7.05 -7.15
CA ALA A 160 -7.02 -7.84 -7.54
C ALA A 160 -6.38 -7.35 -8.85
N ASP A 161 -5.07 -7.56 -9.00
CA ASP A 161 -4.36 -7.37 -10.29
C ASP A 161 -4.59 -8.59 -11.21
N ASP A 162 -4.31 -8.45 -12.52
CA ASP A 162 -4.57 -9.50 -13.52
C ASP A 162 -3.53 -10.64 -13.54
N ASP A 163 -2.38 -10.44 -12.89
CA ASP A 163 -1.23 -11.35 -12.85
C ASP A 163 -1.07 -12.18 -11.56
N VAL A 164 -2.15 -12.32 -10.77
CA VAL A 164 -2.14 -13.02 -9.47
C VAL A 164 -2.73 -14.42 -9.53
N THR A 165 -2.18 -15.32 -8.72
CA THR A 165 -2.71 -16.67 -8.52
C THR A 165 -3.06 -16.88 -7.06
N TRP A 166 -4.29 -17.30 -6.80
CA TRP A 166 -4.83 -17.54 -5.46
C TRP A 166 -4.72 -19.02 -5.07
N PRO A 167 -4.34 -19.35 -3.82
CA PRO A 167 -4.57 -20.69 -3.30
C PRO A 167 -6.08 -20.90 -3.09
N SER A 168 -6.61 -22.09 -3.36
CA SER A 168 -8.05 -22.41 -3.20
C SER A 168 -8.54 -22.23 -1.75
N THR A 169 -7.63 -22.23 -0.78
CA THR A 169 -7.89 -21.96 0.63
C THR A 169 -8.02 -20.47 0.98
N LEU A 170 -7.89 -19.53 0.04
CA LEU A 170 -7.78 -18.11 0.34
C LEU A 170 -9.02 -17.51 1.03
N MET A 171 -10.24 -17.87 0.61
CA MET A 171 -11.45 -17.15 1.05
C MET A 171 -11.70 -17.21 2.56
N PRO A 172 -11.69 -18.37 3.24
CA PRO A 172 -11.83 -18.41 4.70
C PRO A 172 -10.79 -17.55 5.43
N TRP A 173 -9.54 -17.52 4.94
CA TRP A 173 -8.47 -16.76 5.56
C TRP A 173 -8.60 -15.25 5.34
N ILE A 174 -8.85 -14.79 4.12
CA ILE A 174 -8.96 -13.34 3.84
C ILE A 174 -10.22 -12.73 4.44
N LEU A 175 -11.26 -13.54 4.67
CA LEU A 175 -12.51 -13.11 5.31
C LEU A 175 -12.45 -13.08 6.84
N ALA A 176 -11.67 -13.96 7.47
CA ALA A 176 -11.62 -14.11 8.93
C ALA A 176 -11.40 -12.80 9.74
N PRO A 177 -10.63 -11.79 9.31
CA PRO A 177 -10.50 -10.54 10.07
C PRO A 177 -11.75 -9.64 10.06
N PHE A 178 -12.68 -9.80 9.11
CA PHE A 178 -13.90 -8.98 9.02
C PHE A 178 -14.94 -9.29 10.10
N GLU A 179 -14.73 -10.32 10.93
CA GLU A 179 -15.47 -10.54 12.18
C GLU A 179 -15.25 -9.39 13.19
N ASP A 180 -14.15 -8.63 13.11
CA ASP A 180 -14.04 -7.32 13.79
C ASP A 180 -14.74 -6.26 12.91
N PRO A 181 -15.85 -5.64 13.36
CA PRO A 181 -16.54 -4.61 12.60
C PRO A 181 -15.67 -3.37 12.34
N GLN A 182 -14.56 -3.17 13.06
CA GLN A 182 -13.63 -2.07 12.84
C GLN A 182 -12.58 -2.35 11.75
N ILE A 183 -12.47 -3.59 11.26
CA ILE A 183 -11.59 -3.91 10.12
C ILE A 183 -12.25 -3.45 8.82
N GLY A 184 -11.65 -2.47 8.15
CA GLY A 184 -12.12 -1.94 6.87
C GLY A 184 -11.41 -2.56 5.66
N GLY A 185 -10.19 -3.09 5.85
CA GLY A 185 -9.40 -3.71 4.78
C GLY A 185 -8.47 -4.83 5.25
N VAL A 186 -8.36 -5.88 4.45
CA VAL A 186 -7.51 -7.05 4.69
C VAL A 186 -6.64 -7.31 3.46
N GLY A 187 -5.34 -7.51 3.67
CA GLY A 187 -4.39 -7.84 2.62
C GLY A 187 -3.75 -9.20 2.81
N THR A 188 -3.10 -9.69 1.77
CA THR A 188 -2.48 -11.01 1.72
C THR A 188 -0.95 -10.93 1.73
N CYS A 189 -0.34 -11.97 2.28
CA CYS A 189 1.07 -12.24 2.12
C CYS A 189 1.38 -12.59 0.67
N GLN A 190 2.38 -11.93 0.07
CA GLN A 190 2.70 -12.09 -1.35
C GLN A 190 3.96 -12.93 -1.57
N ARG A 191 3.94 -13.71 -2.64
CA ARG A 191 5.08 -14.46 -3.19
C ARG A 191 5.24 -14.12 -4.66
N VAL A 192 6.47 -14.26 -5.14
CA VAL A 192 6.79 -14.10 -6.57
C VAL A 192 6.97 -15.48 -7.14
N ARG A 193 6.24 -15.81 -8.22
CA ARG A 193 6.39 -17.09 -8.92
C ARG A 193 7.85 -17.26 -9.36
N ARG A 194 8.42 -18.43 -9.07
CA ARG A 194 9.85 -18.70 -9.24
C ARG A 194 10.14 -19.36 -10.59
N GLU A 195 10.99 -18.71 -11.37
CA GLU A 195 11.43 -19.19 -12.69
C GLU A 195 12.64 -20.14 -12.56
N HIS A 196 12.43 -21.38 -12.11
CA HIS A 196 13.54 -22.29 -11.77
C HIS A 196 14.37 -22.73 -12.99
N ASP A 197 13.73 -23.00 -14.12
CA ASP A 197 14.34 -23.56 -15.34
C ASP A 197 14.88 -22.49 -16.31
N ALA A 198 14.73 -21.22 -15.95
CA ALA A 198 15.18 -20.10 -16.78
C ALA A 198 16.69 -19.87 -16.71
N SER A 199 17.20 -19.02 -17.62
CA SER A 199 18.61 -18.60 -17.64
C SER A 199 19.04 -17.96 -16.30
N TRP A 200 20.33 -18.02 -15.99
CA TRP A 200 20.87 -17.46 -14.74
C TRP A 200 20.53 -15.98 -14.53
N SER A 201 20.52 -15.17 -15.60
CA SER A 201 20.18 -13.75 -15.54
C SER A 201 18.68 -13.53 -15.26
N THR A 202 17.80 -14.29 -15.93
CA THR A 202 16.35 -14.30 -15.66
C THR A 202 16.07 -14.70 -14.20
N ARG A 203 16.74 -15.75 -13.71
CA ARG A 203 16.66 -16.22 -12.32
C ARG A 203 17.12 -15.18 -11.31
N ALA A 204 18.19 -14.44 -11.62
CA ALA A 204 18.68 -13.36 -10.77
C ALA A 204 17.68 -12.21 -10.68
N TRP A 205 17.10 -11.74 -11.81
CA TRP A 205 16.05 -10.71 -11.79
C TRP A 205 14.78 -11.18 -11.06
N ASN A 206 14.32 -12.41 -11.33
CA ASN A 206 13.18 -13.01 -10.65
C ASN A 206 13.41 -13.09 -9.13
N TRP A 207 14.62 -13.45 -8.68
CA TRP A 207 14.97 -13.47 -7.27
C TRP A 207 15.12 -12.08 -6.65
N LEU A 208 15.60 -11.08 -7.38
CA LEU A 208 15.56 -9.68 -6.92
C LEU A 208 14.12 -9.19 -6.69
N GLY A 209 13.18 -9.59 -7.55
CA GLY A 209 11.75 -9.41 -7.36
C GLY A 209 11.22 -10.10 -6.11
N ALA A 210 11.52 -11.40 -5.94
CA ALA A 210 11.14 -12.18 -4.76
C ALA A 210 11.70 -11.56 -3.45
N ALA A 211 12.97 -11.16 -3.45
CA ALA A 211 13.64 -10.51 -2.33
C ALA A 211 13.05 -9.11 -2.01
N TYR A 212 12.53 -8.40 -3.00
CA TYR A 212 11.82 -7.13 -2.80
C TYR A 212 10.51 -7.36 -2.04
N ILE A 213 9.71 -8.34 -2.50
CA ILE A 213 8.43 -8.70 -1.87
C ILE A 213 8.63 -9.27 -0.46
N GLU A 214 9.62 -10.14 -0.24
CA GLU A 214 9.88 -10.70 1.09
C GLU A 214 10.31 -9.63 2.11
N ARG A 215 11.14 -8.65 1.70
CA ARG A 215 11.46 -7.49 2.55
C ARG A 215 10.23 -6.65 2.90
N ARG A 216 9.29 -6.47 1.94
CA ARG A 216 8.01 -5.78 2.18
C ARG A 216 7.12 -6.56 3.15
N ASN A 217 6.99 -7.87 2.98
CA ASN A 217 6.22 -8.74 3.85
C ASN A 217 6.72 -8.69 5.31
N PHE A 218 8.05 -8.75 5.49
CA PHE A 218 8.70 -8.60 6.80
C PHE A 218 8.41 -7.24 7.43
N GLU A 219 8.50 -6.14 6.67
CA GLU A 219 8.26 -4.79 7.18
C GLU A 219 6.79 -4.55 7.55
N ILE A 220 5.85 -5.00 6.71
CA ILE A 220 4.42 -4.79 6.89
C ILE A 220 3.86 -5.63 8.06
N SER A 221 4.28 -6.89 8.21
CA SER A 221 3.86 -7.72 9.36
C SER A 221 4.43 -7.19 10.67
N ALA A 222 5.68 -6.74 10.67
CA ALA A 222 6.31 -6.12 11.85
C ALA A 222 5.62 -4.83 12.31
N THR A 223 5.11 -4.00 11.40
CA THR A 223 4.33 -2.80 11.78
C THR A 223 2.90 -3.16 12.19
N HIS A 224 2.23 -4.06 11.46
CA HIS A 224 0.88 -4.50 11.83
C HIS A 224 0.76 -5.13 13.22
N ASN A 225 1.77 -5.89 13.67
CA ASN A 225 1.75 -6.48 15.01
C ASN A 225 1.80 -5.43 16.14
N ILE A 226 2.40 -4.27 15.88
CA ILE A 226 2.63 -3.23 16.91
C ILE A 226 1.48 -2.22 16.95
N ASP A 227 1.10 -1.68 15.79
CA ASP A 227 0.09 -0.60 15.71
C ASP A 227 -0.90 -0.75 14.55
N GLY A 228 -0.94 -1.91 13.88
CA GLY A 228 -1.81 -2.13 12.72
C GLY A 228 -1.40 -1.34 11.46
N GLY A 229 -0.25 -0.66 11.48
CA GLY A 229 0.13 0.29 10.43
C GLY A 229 0.78 -0.31 9.19
N THR A 230 0.55 0.35 8.05
CA THR A 230 1.27 0.15 6.79
C THR A 230 1.18 1.42 5.93
N SER A 231 2.16 1.64 5.05
CA SER A 231 2.05 2.69 4.03
C SER A 231 1.13 2.31 2.88
N CYS A 232 0.95 1.02 2.63
CA CYS A 232 0.34 0.49 1.43
C CYS A 232 -0.10 -0.97 1.64
N MET A 233 -1.41 -1.18 1.71
CA MET A 233 -2.06 -2.45 1.33
C MET A 233 -1.74 -2.71 -0.15
N SER A 234 -1.53 -3.96 -0.57
CA SER A 234 -1.06 -4.22 -1.93
C SER A 234 -2.20 -4.32 -2.94
N GLY A 235 -2.05 -3.64 -4.09
CA GLY A 235 -3.01 -3.72 -5.20
C GLY A 235 -3.20 -5.13 -5.81
N ARG A 236 -2.29 -6.08 -5.53
CA ARG A 236 -2.35 -7.46 -6.05
C ARG A 236 -3.60 -8.20 -5.60
N THR A 237 -3.92 -8.10 -4.31
CA THR A 237 -5.15 -8.64 -3.71
C THR A 237 -5.37 -7.92 -2.38
N GLY A 238 -6.47 -7.17 -2.30
CA GLY A 238 -6.94 -6.56 -1.07
C GLY A 238 -8.45 -6.68 -0.97
N ALA A 239 -8.92 -7.23 0.14
CA ALA A 239 -10.34 -7.28 0.49
C ALA A 239 -10.71 -6.01 1.29
N TYR A 240 -11.89 -5.47 1.04
CA TYR A 240 -12.41 -4.27 1.73
C TYR A 240 -13.92 -4.40 1.96
N ARG A 241 -14.44 -3.70 2.97
CA ARG A 241 -15.90 -3.57 3.12
C ARG A 241 -16.46 -2.76 1.95
N SER A 242 -17.49 -3.28 1.27
CA SER A 242 -18.07 -2.62 0.10
C SER A 242 -18.73 -1.29 0.43
N GLU A 243 -19.17 -1.06 1.68
CA GLU A 243 -19.69 0.24 2.15
C GLU A 243 -18.64 1.36 2.08
N ILE A 244 -17.35 1.02 2.21
CA ILE A 244 -16.24 1.97 2.11
C ILE A 244 -16.06 2.38 0.65
N LEU A 245 -15.92 1.38 -0.23
CA LEU A 245 -15.61 1.58 -1.64
C LEU A 245 -16.78 2.14 -2.46
N SER A 246 -18.03 1.87 -2.05
CA SER A 246 -19.24 2.40 -2.69
C SER A 246 -19.60 3.82 -2.24
N SER A 247 -18.96 4.35 -1.18
CA SER A 247 -19.23 5.69 -0.70
C SER A 247 -18.85 6.76 -1.74
N HIS A 248 -19.74 7.74 -1.93
CA HIS A 248 -19.53 8.83 -2.89
C HIS A 248 -18.20 9.58 -2.67
N ASP A 249 -17.86 9.82 -1.40
CA ASP A 249 -16.65 10.56 -1.03
C ASP A 249 -15.38 9.75 -1.29
N PHE A 250 -15.42 8.42 -1.13
CA PHE A 250 -14.34 7.53 -1.57
C PHE A 250 -14.18 7.57 -3.08
N LEU A 251 -15.24 7.32 -3.85
CA LEU A 251 -15.18 7.28 -5.33
C LEU A 251 -14.71 8.62 -5.93
N HIS A 252 -15.24 9.73 -5.41
CA HIS A 252 -14.83 11.07 -5.81
C HIS A 252 -13.36 11.34 -5.44
N GLY A 253 -12.94 10.99 -4.22
CA GLY A 253 -11.55 11.16 -3.78
C GLY A 253 -10.55 10.31 -4.57
N PHE A 254 -10.88 9.03 -4.81
CA PHE A 254 -10.05 8.07 -5.52
C PHE A 254 -9.85 8.48 -6.99
N LYS A 255 -10.92 8.96 -7.66
CA LYS A 255 -10.83 9.47 -9.04
C LYS A 255 -10.10 10.80 -9.17
N ASN A 256 -10.18 11.68 -8.17
CA ASN A 256 -9.69 13.07 -8.26
C ASN A 256 -8.48 13.38 -7.36
N GLU A 257 -7.76 12.37 -6.87
CA GLU A 257 -6.53 12.57 -6.11
C GLU A 257 -5.51 13.36 -6.94
N LYS A 258 -4.82 14.31 -6.31
CA LYS A 258 -3.88 15.20 -6.97
C LYS A 258 -2.49 15.06 -6.38
N TRP A 259 -1.48 14.95 -7.23
CA TRP A 259 -0.11 15.24 -6.84
C TRP A 259 0.27 16.63 -7.39
N ARG A 260 0.45 17.59 -6.47
CA ARG A 260 0.63 19.02 -6.79
C ARG A 260 -0.58 19.58 -7.56
N LYS A 261 -0.43 19.77 -8.88
CA LYS A 261 -1.47 20.33 -9.77
C LYS A 261 -2.15 19.27 -10.66
N TRP A 262 -1.55 18.09 -10.77
CA TRP A 262 -1.94 17.04 -11.73
C TRP A 262 -2.76 15.95 -11.06
N ILE A 263 -3.65 15.31 -11.82
CA ILE A 263 -4.37 14.12 -11.37
C ILE A 263 -3.38 12.96 -11.22
N LEU A 264 -3.53 12.17 -10.15
CA LEU A 264 -2.67 11.04 -9.85
C LEU A 264 -3.33 9.74 -10.31
N ASN A 265 -2.88 9.22 -11.46
CA ASN A 265 -3.42 7.98 -12.05
C ASN A 265 -2.81 6.71 -11.45
N ALA A 266 -1.56 6.78 -10.99
CA ALA A 266 -0.89 5.71 -10.24
C ALA A 266 -1.36 5.67 -8.76
N ASP A 267 -0.77 4.80 -7.94
CA ASP A 267 -0.86 4.80 -6.47
C ASP A 267 -2.28 4.51 -5.92
N ASP A 268 -3.09 3.76 -6.66
CA ASP A 268 -4.46 3.35 -6.30
C ASP A 268 -4.51 2.67 -4.91
N ASP A 269 -3.66 1.68 -4.70
CA ASP A 269 -3.56 0.90 -3.46
C ASP A 269 -3.12 1.74 -2.24
N ASN A 270 -2.27 2.74 -2.48
CA ASN A 270 -1.85 3.73 -1.51
C ASN A 270 -3.00 4.67 -1.12
N PHE A 271 -3.84 5.12 -2.07
CA PHE A 271 -5.02 5.93 -1.74
C PHE A 271 -5.97 5.17 -0.81
N VAL A 272 -6.33 3.92 -1.15
CA VAL A 272 -7.24 3.12 -0.31
C VAL A 272 -6.70 2.99 1.10
N THR A 273 -5.40 2.69 1.23
CA THR A 273 -4.72 2.60 2.53
C THR A 273 -4.81 3.89 3.34
N ARG A 274 -4.50 5.04 2.74
CA ARG A 274 -4.56 6.34 3.43
C ARG A 274 -6.00 6.76 3.76
N TRP A 275 -6.97 6.40 2.91
CA TRP A 275 -8.39 6.63 3.17
C TRP A 275 -8.90 5.85 4.38
N LEU A 276 -8.52 4.57 4.50
CA LEU A 276 -8.85 3.74 5.67
C LEU A 276 -8.33 4.37 6.97
N VAL A 277 -7.06 4.79 6.98
CA VAL A 277 -6.45 5.46 8.14
C VAL A 277 -7.12 6.80 8.46
N SER A 278 -7.45 7.62 7.45
CA SER A 278 -8.12 8.91 7.70
C SER A 278 -9.54 8.77 8.27
N HIS A 279 -10.22 7.67 7.98
CA HIS A 279 -11.55 7.33 8.50
C HIS A 279 -11.51 6.37 9.71
N GLN A 280 -10.33 6.15 10.30
CA GLN A 280 -10.11 5.33 11.50
C GLN A 280 -10.48 3.84 11.36
N TRP A 281 -10.50 3.31 10.15
CA TRP A 281 -10.63 1.88 9.91
C TRP A 281 -9.32 1.16 10.25
N LYS A 282 -9.43 0.00 10.90
CA LYS A 282 -8.30 -0.90 11.09
C LYS A 282 -8.00 -1.68 9.81
N THR A 283 -6.74 -2.05 9.64
CA THR A 283 -6.26 -2.96 8.60
C THR A 283 -5.60 -4.20 9.19
N TRP A 284 -5.61 -5.30 8.45
CA TRP A 284 -4.89 -6.52 8.82
C TRP A 284 -4.25 -7.20 7.61
N ILE A 285 -3.19 -7.98 7.85
CA ILE A 285 -2.54 -8.80 6.82
C ILE A 285 -2.57 -10.25 7.26
N GLN A 286 -3.17 -11.12 6.47
CA GLN A 286 -3.10 -12.56 6.70
C GLN A 286 -1.78 -13.09 6.15
N TYR A 287 -1.07 -13.90 6.95
CA TYR A 287 0.32 -14.31 6.73
C TYR A 287 0.53 -15.83 6.68
N GLU A 288 -0.51 -16.63 6.88
CA GLU A 288 -0.43 -18.09 6.73
C GLU A 288 -0.21 -18.51 5.26
N LYS A 289 0.38 -19.69 5.06
CA LYS A 289 0.69 -20.23 3.72
C LYS A 289 -0.57 -20.43 2.87
N GLU A 290 -1.65 -20.80 3.53
CA GLU A 290 -2.98 -21.03 2.99
C GLU A 290 -3.64 -19.75 2.42
N CYS A 291 -3.04 -18.57 2.65
CA CYS A 291 -3.43 -17.29 2.05
C CYS A 291 -2.25 -16.56 1.35
N GLU A 292 -1.11 -17.25 1.15
CA GLU A 292 -0.01 -16.72 0.34
C GLU A 292 -0.45 -16.68 -1.14
N ILE A 293 -0.58 -15.48 -1.71
CA ILE A 293 -0.84 -15.31 -3.14
C ILE A 293 0.48 -15.31 -3.92
N GLU A 294 0.46 -15.82 -5.14
CA GLU A 294 1.57 -15.63 -6.09
C GLU A 294 1.26 -14.50 -7.07
N THR A 295 2.30 -13.78 -7.51
CA THR A 295 2.25 -12.78 -8.58
C THR A 295 3.51 -12.92 -9.44
N THR A 296 3.46 -12.46 -10.68
CA THR A 296 4.64 -12.37 -11.54
C THR A 296 5.28 -10.98 -11.45
N LEU A 297 6.57 -10.88 -11.79
CA LEU A 297 7.31 -9.61 -11.84
C LEU A 297 8.21 -9.60 -13.08
N GLU A 298 8.70 -8.42 -13.46
CA GLU A 298 9.59 -8.28 -14.61
C GLU A 298 10.91 -9.03 -14.36
N ASN A 299 11.16 -10.09 -15.13
CA ASN A 299 12.37 -10.92 -15.01
C ASN A 299 13.56 -10.36 -15.84
N SER A 300 13.61 -9.05 -16.04
CA SER A 300 14.59 -8.36 -16.89
C SER A 300 14.96 -6.98 -16.32
N HIS A 301 15.78 -6.21 -17.03
CA HIS A 301 16.09 -4.81 -16.68
C HIS A 301 14.83 -3.93 -16.56
N LYS A 302 13.68 -4.32 -17.14
CA LYS A 302 12.39 -3.66 -16.93
C LYS A 302 11.94 -3.61 -15.46
N PHE A 303 12.47 -4.51 -14.62
CA PHE A 303 12.29 -4.47 -13.16
C PHE A 303 12.73 -3.13 -12.54
N LEU A 304 13.69 -2.43 -13.15
CA LEU A 304 14.10 -1.09 -12.73
C LEU A 304 12.99 -0.06 -12.90
N TYR A 305 12.19 -0.15 -13.96
CA TYR A 305 11.02 0.71 -14.16
C TYR A 305 9.94 0.42 -13.11
N GLN A 306 9.67 -0.86 -12.81
CA GLN A 306 8.77 -1.25 -11.71
C GLN A 306 9.24 -0.69 -10.35
N CYS A 307 10.53 -0.87 -10.02
CA CYS A 307 11.12 -0.31 -8.80
C CYS A 307 11.02 1.22 -8.75
N SER A 308 11.28 1.92 -9.86
CA SER A 308 11.17 3.37 -9.95
C SER A 308 9.72 3.86 -9.72
N ARG A 309 8.74 3.11 -10.24
CA ARG A 309 7.31 3.38 -10.06
C ARG A 309 6.93 3.24 -8.58
N TRP A 310 7.21 2.11 -7.95
CA TRP A 310 6.91 1.90 -6.53
C TRP A 310 7.67 2.88 -5.62
N ALA A 311 8.90 3.25 -5.96
CA ALA A 311 9.65 4.27 -5.23
C ALA A 311 8.99 5.66 -5.33
N ARG A 312 8.48 6.06 -6.51
CA ARG A 312 7.69 7.30 -6.67
C ARG A 312 6.39 7.22 -5.85
N SER A 313 5.66 6.10 -5.92
CA SER A 313 4.44 5.86 -5.14
C SER A 313 4.68 6.03 -3.64
N ASN A 314 5.70 5.34 -3.10
CA ASN A 314 6.07 5.41 -1.69
C ASN A 314 6.47 6.83 -1.25
N TRP A 315 7.21 7.57 -2.07
CA TRP A 315 7.55 8.96 -1.78
C TRP A 315 6.31 9.87 -1.71
N ARG A 316 5.42 9.79 -2.71
CA ARG A 316 4.19 10.60 -2.75
C ARG A 316 3.26 10.27 -1.59
N SER A 317 2.94 8.98 -1.43
CA SER A 317 2.05 8.46 -0.39
C SER A 317 2.55 8.82 1.01
N ASN A 318 3.81 8.50 1.33
CA ASN A 318 4.37 8.79 2.66
C ASN A 318 4.43 10.29 2.96
N TRP A 319 4.73 11.13 1.97
CA TRP A 319 4.69 12.58 2.15
C TRP A 319 3.29 13.08 2.48
N THR A 320 2.28 12.63 1.74
CA THR A 320 0.87 12.99 1.98
C THR A 320 0.41 12.53 3.38
N SER A 321 0.71 11.29 3.77
CA SER A 321 0.39 10.75 5.10
C SER A 321 1.06 11.55 6.22
N LEU A 322 2.36 11.86 6.10
CA LEU A 322 3.13 12.55 7.12
C LEU A 322 2.80 14.04 7.25
N VAL A 323 2.64 14.75 6.13
CA VAL A 323 2.67 16.22 6.07
C VAL A 323 1.31 16.83 5.80
N THR A 324 0.50 16.21 4.93
CA THR A 324 -0.81 16.74 4.53
C THR A 324 -1.92 16.25 5.46
N GLU A 325 -2.02 14.93 5.65
CA GLU A 325 -3.15 14.30 6.35
C GLU A 325 -2.88 14.08 7.84
N ARG A 326 -1.65 13.72 8.19
CA ARG A 326 -1.13 13.64 9.57
C ARG A 326 -1.81 12.64 10.51
N TYR A 327 -2.79 11.87 10.06
CA TYR A 327 -3.50 10.87 10.87
C TYR A 327 -2.56 9.79 11.45
N VAL A 328 -1.54 9.37 10.68
CA VAL A 328 -0.56 8.34 11.06
C VAL A 328 0.17 8.69 12.37
N TRP A 329 0.46 9.96 12.64
CA TRP A 329 1.14 10.41 13.86
C TRP A 329 0.37 10.09 15.15
N LYS A 330 -0.96 9.99 15.07
CA LYS A 330 -1.83 9.72 16.23
C LYS A 330 -2.29 8.27 16.31
N GLN A 331 -2.40 7.60 15.16
CA GLN A 331 -2.96 6.24 15.07
C GLN A 331 -1.88 5.15 15.01
N GLN A 332 -0.75 5.44 14.37
CA GLN A 332 0.25 4.45 13.95
C GLN A 332 1.66 5.01 14.19
N TRP A 333 2.00 5.25 15.46
CA TRP A 333 3.24 5.93 15.87
C TRP A 333 4.50 5.12 15.52
N TRP A 334 4.44 3.78 15.60
CA TRP A 334 5.57 2.92 15.26
C TRP A 334 5.73 2.82 13.74
N CYS A 335 4.65 2.63 12.98
CA CYS A 335 4.70 2.68 11.51
C CYS A 335 5.22 4.05 11.01
N THR A 336 4.79 5.15 11.64
CA THR A 336 5.27 6.50 11.35
C THR A 336 6.78 6.62 11.51
N TYR A 337 7.32 6.12 12.63
CA TYR A 337 8.76 6.08 12.88
C TYR A 337 9.52 5.12 11.94
N ALA A 338 9.05 3.89 11.85
CA ALA A 338 9.80 2.76 11.31
C ALA A 338 9.63 2.54 9.80
N LEU A 339 8.60 3.11 9.18
CA LEU A 339 8.31 3.01 7.75
C LEU A 339 8.29 4.39 7.08
N HIS A 340 7.46 5.32 7.57
CA HIS A 340 7.31 6.63 6.92
C HIS A 340 8.57 7.51 7.07
N ILE A 341 9.02 7.81 8.30
CA ILE A 341 10.26 8.58 8.56
C ILE A 341 11.48 7.79 8.07
N ALA A 342 11.47 6.48 8.28
CA ALA A 342 12.47 5.55 7.77
C ALA A 342 12.73 5.62 6.26
N THR A 343 11.79 6.10 5.45
CA THR A 343 12.00 6.28 4.01
C THR A 343 13.18 7.21 3.74
N PHE A 344 13.30 8.31 4.50
CA PHE A 344 14.37 9.31 4.37
C PHE A 344 15.74 8.79 4.84
N THR A 345 15.78 7.83 5.77
CA THR A 345 17.04 7.25 6.32
C THR A 345 17.48 5.96 5.61
N SER A 346 16.77 5.53 4.57
CA SER A 346 16.95 4.20 3.94
C SER A 346 18.03 4.11 2.84
N LEU A 347 18.94 5.09 2.74
CA LEU A 347 20.02 5.11 1.75
C LEU A 347 21.19 4.21 2.17
N ALA A 348 21.08 2.91 1.89
CA ALA A 348 22.07 1.90 2.27
C ALA A 348 23.50 2.24 1.82
N PHE A 349 23.68 2.82 0.62
CA PHE A 349 25.02 3.13 0.09
C PHE A 349 25.72 4.29 0.81
N VAL A 350 24.96 5.15 1.51
CA VAL A 350 25.50 6.22 2.36
C VAL A 350 25.65 5.70 3.79
N THR A 351 24.60 5.06 4.32
CA THR A 351 24.57 4.64 5.72
C THR A 351 25.56 3.53 6.04
N ASP A 352 25.76 2.55 5.15
CA ASP A 352 26.64 1.40 5.45
C ASP A 352 28.13 1.82 5.58
N PRO A 353 28.72 2.63 4.66
CA PRO A 353 30.06 3.17 4.86
C PRO A 353 30.18 4.11 6.08
N LEU A 354 29.18 4.97 6.32
CA LEU A 354 29.20 5.86 7.49
C LEU A 354 29.13 5.09 8.83
N LEU A 355 28.43 3.96 8.88
CA LEU A 355 28.38 3.09 10.06
C LEU A 355 29.73 2.40 10.32
N LEU A 356 30.46 2.02 9.27
CA LEU A 356 31.83 1.49 9.39
C LEU A 356 32.84 2.58 9.77
N ALA A 357 32.78 3.76 9.14
CA ALA A 357 33.65 4.89 9.45
C ALA A 357 33.43 5.41 10.88
N SER A 358 32.17 5.59 11.31
CA SER A 358 31.86 5.99 12.69
C SER A 358 32.16 4.91 13.73
N CYS A 359 32.20 3.62 13.36
CA CYS A 359 32.75 2.58 14.23
C CYS A 359 34.27 2.76 14.39
N TRP A 360 34.99 2.98 13.27
CA TRP A 360 36.43 3.20 13.26
C TRP A 360 36.88 4.48 13.99
N TRP A 361 36.07 5.55 13.95
CA TRP A 361 36.34 6.80 14.67
C TRP A 361 35.96 6.72 16.15
N ALA A 362 34.82 6.11 16.51
CA ALA A 362 34.42 5.96 17.92
C ALA A 362 35.35 5.01 18.72
N THR A 363 36.19 4.24 18.03
CA THR A 363 37.21 3.35 18.61
C THR A 363 38.63 3.87 18.38
N ALA A 364 38.80 5.19 18.18
CA ALA A 364 40.12 5.81 17.95
C ALA A 364 41.08 5.66 19.13
N ASP A 365 40.59 5.76 20.36
CA ASP A 365 41.38 5.67 21.60
C ASP A 365 41.63 4.22 22.06
N TRP A 366 41.16 3.24 21.29
CA TRP A 366 41.33 1.81 21.60
C TRP A 366 42.62 1.28 20.99
N ASP A 367 43.19 0.25 21.64
CA ASP A 367 44.26 -0.54 21.03
C ASP A 367 43.88 -1.05 19.63
N ILE A 368 44.86 -1.08 18.71
CA ILE A 368 44.66 -1.40 17.29
C ILE A 368 44.06 -2.80 17.07
N GLN A 369 44.34 -3.77 17.94
CA GLN A 369 43.76 -5.11 17.87
C GLN A 369 42.27 -5.07 18.23
N ASN A 370 41.91 -4.40 19.34
CA ASN A 370 40.52 -4.22 19.76
C ASN A 370 39.70 -3.41 18.74
N ARG A 371 40.32 -2.36 18.16
CA ARG A 371 39.74 -1.55 17.09
C ARG A 371 39.43 -2.39 15.84
N ARG A 372 40.35 -3.28 15.44
CA ARG A 372 40.14 -4.24 14.34
C ARG A 372 39.02 -5.23 14.66
N TYR A 373 38.93 -5.74 15.89
CA TYR A 373 37.82 -6.60 16.30
C TYR A 373 36.47 -5.88 16.24
N ALA A 374 36.37 -4.65 16.75
CA ALA A 374 35.15 -3.85 16.66
C ALA A 374 34.71 -3.60 15.21
N PHE A 375 35.65 -3.23 14.33
CA PHE A 375 35.38 -3.03 12.91
C PHE A 375 34.89 -4.32 12.22
N TRP A 376 35.57 -5.44 12.41
CA TRP A 376 35.18 -6.72 11.79
C TRP A 376 33.88 -7.28 12.36
N ALA A 377 33.64 -7.14 13.67
CA ALA A 377 32.36 -7.51 14.28
C ALA A 377 31.20 -6.69 13.67
N GLN A 378 31.39 -5.37 13.53
CA GLN A 378 30.40 -4.48 12.89
C GLN A 378 30.19 -4.82 11.40
N PHE A 379 31.26 -5.14 10.66
CA PHE A 379 31.18 -5.58 9.27
C PHE A 379 30.42 -6.90 9.13
N ILE A 380 30.78 -7.91 9.91
CA ILE A 380 30.11 -9.22 9.94
C ILE A 380 28.64 -9.06 10.34
N TYR A 381 28.34 -8.32 11.40
CA TYR A 381 26.96 -8.03 11.80
C TYR A 381 26.17 -7.38 10.65
N MET A 382 26.74 -6.38 9.98
CA MET A 382 26.07 -5.71 8.88
C MET A 382 25.76 -6.66 7.72
N PHE A 383 26.73 -7.45 7.23
CA PHE A 383 26.55 -8.30 6.06
C PHE A 383 25.88 -9.65 6.36
N ALA A 384 26.26 -10.33 7.44
CA ALA A 384 25.72 -11.65 7.79
C ALA A 384 24.34 -11.59 8.46
N PHE A 385 24.04 -10.53 9.25
CA PHE A 385 22.71 -10.37 9.87
C PHE A 385 21.85 -9.36 9.11
N THR A 386 22.25 -8.09 9.01
CA THR A 386 21.30 -7.02 8.60
C THR A 386 20.83 -7.11 7.14
N LYS A 387 21.66 -7.65 6.24
CA LYS A 387 21.28 -7.87 4.83
C LYS A 387 20.40 -9.11 4.63
N VAL A 388 20.55 -10.10 5.52
CA VAL A 388 20.05 -11.48 5.40
C VAL A 388 18.75 -11.70 6.18
N VAL A 389 18.59 -11.11 7.37
CA VAL A 389 17.47 -11.43 8.29
C VAL A 389 16.08 -11.24 7.66
N LYS A 390 15.90 -10.20 6.85
CA LYS A 390 14.64 -9.92 6.11
C LYS A 390 14.38 -10.84 4.92
N LEU A 391 15.32 -11.73 4.58
CA LEU A 391 15.23 -12.70 3.49
C LEU A 391 15.19 -14.15 4.01
N MET A 392 15.14 -14.36 5.32
CA MET A 392 15.23 -15.72 5.89
C MET A 392 14.10 -16.63 5.39
N GLY A 393 12.89 -16.12 5.19
CA GLY A 393 11.79 -16.90 4.60
C GLY A 393 12.04 -17.36 3.16
N LEU A 394 12.87 -16.67 2.36
CA LEU A 394 13.29 -17.16 1.05
C LEU A 394 14.34 -18.28 1.19
N PHE A 395 15.38 -18.06 1.99
CA PHE A 395 16.46 -19.04 2.17
C PHE A 395 16.02 -20.32 2.91
N LEU A 396 15.05 -20.22 3.82
CA LEU A 396 14.47 -21.40 4.49
C LEU A 396 13.60 -22.24 3.55
N ARG A 397 12.99 -21.64 2.52
CA ARG A 397 12.26 -22.36 1.46
C ARG A 397 13.22 -22.93 0.41
N ASN A 398 14.22 -22.14 0.00
CA ASN A 398 15.20 -22.50 -1.03
C ASN A 398 16.63 -22.17 -0.56
N PRO A 399 17.33 -23.07 0.15
CA PRO A 399 18.68 -22.81 0.65
C PRO A 399 19.71 -22.50 -0.45
N SER A 400 19.52 -23.05 -1.65
CA SER A 400 20.34 -22.81 -2.84
C SER A 400 20.29 -21.36 -3.36
N ASP A 401 19.24 -20.59 -3.03
CA ASP A 401 19.13 -19.18 -3.42
C ASP A 401 20.18 -18.28 -2.76
N VAL A 402 20.96 -18.78 -1.79
CA VAL A 402 22.10 -18.06 -1.18
C VAL A 402 23.11 -17.54 -2.22
N ILE A 403 23.23 -18.20 -3.38
CA ILE A 403 24.06 -17.76 -4.50
C ILE A 403 23.69 -16.36 -5.03
N PHE A 404 22.43 -15.93 -4.88
CA PHE A 404 21.96 -14.62 -5.32
C PHE A 404 22.17 -13.51 -4.27
N LEU A 405 22.54 -13.84 -3.03
CA LEU A 405 22.74 -12.87 -1.94
C LEU A 405 23.70 -11.72 -2.30
N PRO A 406 24.88 -11.95 -2.93
CA PRO A 406 25.77 -10.88 -3.35
C PRO A 406 25.09 -9.91 -4.33
N VAL A 407 24.29 -10.44 -5.27
CA VAL A 407 23.54 -9.66 -6.26
C VAL A 407 22.47 -8.79 -5.57
N SER A 408 21.72 -9.30 -4.58
CA SER A 408 20.76 -8.46 -3.81
C SER A 408 21.45 -7.41 -2.95
N ILE A 409 22.67 -7.66 -2.44
CA ILE A 409 23.42 -6.66 -1.68
C ILE A 409 23.85 -5.50 -2.59
N LEU A 410 24.44 -5.80 -3.76
CA LEU A 410 24.79 -4.80 -4.77
C LEU A 410 23.56 -4.05 -5.29
N PHE A 411 22.50 -4.77 -5.62
CA PHE A 411 21.22 -4.19 -6.03
C PHE A 411 20.62 -3.32 -4.92
N GLY A 412 20.75 -3.69 -3.65
CA GLY A 412 20.27 -2.90 -2.52
C GLY A 412 20.97 -1.54 -2.38
N TYR A 413 22.25 -1.45 -2.75
CA TYR A 413 22.96 -0.17 -2.85
C TYR A 413 22.50 0.63 -4.06
N PHE A 414 22.42 0.01 -5.24
CA PHE A 414 21.94 0.62 -6.48
C PHE A 414 20.49 1.14 -6.36
N HIS A 415 19.62 0.39 -5.69
CA HIS A 415 18.22 0.77 -5.44
C HIS A 415 18.12 2.02 -4.54
N GLY A 416 19.16 2.36 -3.77
CA GLY A 416 19.27 3.67 -3.12
C GLY A 416 19.34 4.82 -4.12
N LEU A 417 20.03 4.65 -5.24
CA LEU A 417 20.05 5.61 -6.35
C LEU A 417 18.70 5.66 -7.07
N VAL A 418 18.04 4.51 -7.27
CA VAL A 418 16.68 4.45 -7.83
C VAL A 418 15.68 5.24 -6.96
N LYS A 419 15.80 5.18 -5.62
CA LYS A 419 14.99 6.01 -4.70
C LYS A 419 15.25 7.50 -4.86
N LEU A 420 16.51 7.93 -5.08
CA LEU A 420 16.85 9.34 -5.32
C LEU A 420 16.35 9.82 -6.69
N TYR A 421 16.50 9.00 -7.74
CA TYR A 421 15.92 9.26 -9.05
C TYR A 421 14.38 9.39 -8.98
N ALA A 422 13.71 8.52 -8.22
CA ALA A 422 12.28 8.63 -7.97
C ALA A 422 11.89 9.93 -7.25
N LEU A 423 12.68 10.40 -6.28
CA LEU A 423 12.45 11.64 -5.54
C LEU A 423 12.51 12.90 -6.44
N VAL A 424 13.41 12.92 -7.43
CA VAL A 424 13.47 14.04 -8.40
C VAL A 424 12.44 13.91 -9.53
N THR A 425 11.91 12.69 -9.78
CA THR A 425 10.93 12.41 -10.84
C THR A 425 9.48 12.27 -10.36
N LEU A 426 9.12 12.74 -9.15
CA LEU A 426 7.75 12.61 -8.59
C LEU A 426 6.62 13.23 -9.45
N ASN A 427 6.97 14.12 -10.38
CA ASN A 427 6.04 14.69 -11.36
C ASN A 427 5.56 13.65 -12.41
N MET A 428 6.21 12.49 -12.54
CA MET A 428 5.76 11.38 -13.38
C MET A 428 4.56 10.69 -12.71
N THR A 429 3.34 11.12 -13.07
CA THR A 429 2.07 10.61 -12.52
C THR A 429 1.50 9.39 -13.24
N SER A 430 2.07 9.02 -14.41
CA SER A 430 1.56 7.95 -15.26
C SER A 430 1.89 6.54 -14.78
N TRP A 431 1.17 5.56 -15.32
CA TRP A 431 1.39 4.12 -15.12
C TRP A 431 2.55 3.56 -15.98
N GLY A 432 3.67 4.30 -16.01
CA GLY A 432 4.77 4.16 -16.96
C GLY A 432 5.65 2.89 -16.85
N SER A 433 5.04 1.71 -16.92
CA SER A 433 5.73 0.43 -17.15
C SER A 433 5.13 -0.40 -18.31
N ARG A 434 3.96 -0.04 -18.85
CA ARG A 434 3.41 -0.59 -20.11
C ARG A 434 3.19 0.56 -21.10
N ALA A 435 3.41 0.32 -22.39
CA ALA A 435 3.42 1.36 -23.43
C ALA A 435 2.02 1.87 -23.82
N ASP A 436 0.98 1.10 -23.49
CA ASP A 436 -0.45 1.37 -23.72
C ASP A 436 -1.16 1.96 -22.49
N GLY A 437 -0.50 2.00 -21.33
CA GLY A 437 -1.05 2.60 -20.12
C GLY A 437 -0.92 4.12 -20.11
N ASP A 438 -2.06 4.83 -19.99
CA ASP A 438 -2.10 6.26 -19.67
C ASP A 438 -1.43 7.19 -20.70
N THR A 439 -1.63 6.92 -22.00
CA THR A 439 -1.05 7.67 -23.14
C THR A 439 -1.70 9.02 -23.45
N ASN A 440 -2.87 9.33 -22.85
CA ASN A 440 -3.58 10.58 -23.10
C ASN A 440 -3.11 11.70 -22.15
N ASP A 441 -2.04 12.38 -22.58
CA ASP A 441 -1.42 13.47 -21.83
C ASP A 441 -2.35 14.67 -21.61
N GLU A 442 -3.31 14.93 -22.51
CA GLU A 442 -4.25 16.05 -22.38
C GLU A 442 -5.16 15.92 -21.16
N GLN A 443 -5.61 14.69 -20.85
CA GLN A 443 -6.42 14.42 -19.65
C GLN A 443 -5.56 14.17 -18.41
N ARG A 444 -4.38 13.54 -18.55
CA ARG A 444 -3.44 13.29 -17.45
C ARG A 444 -2.82 14.57 -16.89
N LEU A 445 -2.53 15.54 -17.78
CA LEU A 445 -2.05 16.88 -17.45
C LEU A 445 -3.18 17.92 -17.43
N ALA A 446 -4.46 17.50 -17.47
CA ALA A 446 -5.55 18.42 -17.22
C ALA A 446 -5.44 18.97 -15.78
N PRO A 447 -5.44 20.30 -15.57
CA PRO A 447 -5.67 20.83 -14.25
C PRO A 447 -7.09 20.46 -13.84
N ALA A 448 -7.22 19.61 -12.82
CA ALA A 448 -8.51 19.10 -12.38
C ALA A 448 -9.51 20.23 -12.11
N PRO A 449 -10.78 20.10 -12.56
CA PRO A 449 -11.73 21.19 -12.62
C PRO A 449 -11.90 21.89 -11.26
N GLN A 450 -11.87 23.22 -11.29
CA GLN A 450 -12.18 24.06 -10.14
C GLN A 450 -13.69 23.89 -9.83
N PRO A 451 -14.08 23.60 -8.58
CA PRO A 451 -15.49 23.67 -8.18
C PRO A 451 -16.04 25.06 -8.50
N SER A 452 -17.19 25.12 -9.17
CA SER A 452 -17.78 26.39 -9.59
C SER A 452 -18.05 27.27 -8.38
N ILE A 453 -17.66 28.56 -8.46
CA ILE A 453 -17.77 29.52 -7.35
C ILE A 453 -19.24 29.67 -6.90
N VAL A 454 -20.19 29.41 -7.81
CA VAL A 454 -21.65 29.42 -7.61
C VAL A 454 -22.11 28.50 -6.46
N LEU A 455 -21.38 27.42 -6.15
CA LEU A 455 -21.73 26.50 -5.06
C LEU A 455 -21.26 26.94 -3.66
N LYS A 456 -20.53 28.06 -3.52
CA LYS A 456 -20.02 28.52 -2.21
C LYS A 456 -21.02 29.34 -1.38
N THR A 457 -22.10 29.82 -1.98
CA THR A 457 -23.20 30.50 -1.29
C THR A 457 -24.47 30.45 -2.14
N PRO A 458 -25.62 29.98 -1.61
CA PRO A 458 -26.89 30.24 -2.29
C PRO A 458 -27.15 31.76 -2.31
N PRO A 459 -27.73 32.31 -3.40
CA PRO A 459 -28.03 33.74 -3.48
C PRO A 459 -29.22 34.09 -2.58
N GLY A 460 -28.95 34.43 -1.31
CA GLY A 460 -29.97 34.86 -0.37
C GLY A 460 -29.42 35.17 1.02
N LYS A 461 -30.06 36.12 1.74
CA LYS A 461 -29.71 36.49 3.13
C LYS A 461 -30.16 35.46 4.17
N GLY A 462 -30.40 34.21 3.78
CA GLY A 462 -30.87 33.13 4.64
C GLY A 462 -29.72 32.34 5.24
N SER A 463 -29.51 32.46 6.55
CA SER A 463 -28.59 31.59 7.29
C SER A 463 -29.14 30.15 7.32
N LEU A 464 -28.46 29.22 6.63
CA LEU A 464 -28.76 27.79 6.76
C LEU A 464 -28.34 27.31 8.16
N ILE A 465 -29.33 26.94 8.96
CA ILE A 465 -29.15 26.35 10.29
C ILE A 465 -28.37 25.02 10.13
N ARG A 466 -27.16 24.95 10.69
CA ARG A 466 -26.37 23.71 10.76
C ARG A 466 -27.08 22.69 11.66
N TYR A 467 -27.76 21.72 11.06
CA TYR A 467 -28.29 20.55 11.76
C TYR A 467 -27.17 19.55 12.12
N ASN A 468 -26.40 19.88 13.17
CA ASN A 468 -25.53 18.90 13.85
C ASN A 468 -26.33 18.14 14.93
N ALA A 469 -27.32 17.35 14.49
CA ALA A 469 -28.11 16.50 15.38
C ALA A 469 -27.32 15.21 15.74
N ARG A 470 -26.40 15.35 16.68
CA ARG A 470 -25.67 14.23 17.29
C ARG A 470 -26.68 13.36 18.04
N GLN A 471 -27.00 12.16 17.53
CA GLN A 471 -27.88 11.22 18.23
C GLN A 471 -27.24 10.79 19.56
N LYS A 472 -27.67 11.40 20.67
CA LYS A 472 -27.57 10.81 22.00
C LYS A 472 -28.89 10.08 22.29
N GLY A 473 -28.78 8.87 22.82
CA GLY A 473 -29.93 7.99 23.06
C GLY A 473 -30.98 8.61 24.00
N ARG A 474 -32.25 8.31 23.73
CA ARG A 474 -33.36 8.57 24.65
C ARG A 474 -33.27 7.67 25.89
N PRO A 475 -33.47 8.19 27.10
CA PRO A 475 -34.27 7.52 28.12
C PRO A 475 -35.77 7.83 27.89
N ALA A 476 -36.65 6.89 28.23
CA ALA A 476 -38.09 7.04 28.06
C ALA A 476 -38.82 7.01 29.41
N GLN A 477 -39.49 8.12 29.78
CA GLN A 477 -40.53 8.32 30.80
C GLN A 477 -40.85 9.84 30.85
N GLY A 478 -42.06 10.33 31.15
CA GLY A 478 -43.32 9.68 31.52
C GLY A 478 -44.55 10.61 31.28
N ARG A 479 -45.72 10.24 31.82
CA ARG A 479 -47.05 10.84 31.57
C ARG A 479 -47.29 12.21 32.24
N GLY A 480 -48.24 13.01 31.72
CA GLY A 480 -49.04 13.95 32.53
C GLY A 480 -49.77 15.11 31.79
N ALA A 481 -51.10 15.19 31.96
CA ALA A 481 -52.05 16.33 31.83
C ALA A 481 -51.87 17.41 30.72
N GLN A 482 -52.80 17.65 29.77
CA GLN A 482 -54.19 18.19 29.82
C GLN A 482 -54.36 19.73 29.75
N CYS A 483 -55.22 20.17 28.81
CA CYS A 483 -55.78 21.52 28.58
C CYS A 483 -54.82 22.67 28.19
N GLY A 484 -55.20 23.63 27.33
CA GLY A 484 -56.49 23.88 26.66
C GLY A 484 -56.35 24.64 25.33
N ALA A 485 -57.46 24.85 24.62
CA ALA A 485 -57.52 25.37 23.25
C ALA A 485 -57.19 26.87 23.10
N TRP A 486 -56.85 27.30 21.88
CA TRP A 486 -57.48 28.42 21.15
C TRP A 486 -57.09 28.37 19.66
N GLU A 487 -58.05 28.61 18.76
CA GLU A 487 -57.89 28.50 17.31
C GLU A 487 -57.31 29.77 16.68
N LYS A 488 -56.59 29.62 15.55
CA LYS A 488 -56.94 30.36 14.30
C LYS A 488 -56.20 29.88 13.04
N SER A 489 -57.01 29.34 12.12
CA SER A 489 -56.99 29.43 10.65
C SER A 489 -55.66 29.59 9.89
N GLY A 490 -55.42 28.66 8.95
CA GLY A 490 -54.33 28.72 7.98
C GLY A 490 -54.28 27.51 7.03
N TYR A 491 -55.40 27.13 6.43
CA TYR A 491 -55.45 26.03 5.45
C TYR A 491 -54.84 26.46 4.10
N ALA A 492 -53.90 25.67 3.58
CA ALA A 492 -53.90 25.19 2.19
C ALA A 492 -52.85 24.09 2.03
N ALA A 493 -53.29 22.86 1.76
CA ALA A 493 -52.44 21.85 1.15
C ALA A 493 -52.39 22.11 -0.35
N TYR A 494 -51.27 21.77 -1.02
CA TYR A 494 -51.29 21.50 -2.44
C TYR A 494 -50.39 20.30 -2.77
N ASP A 495 -51.03 19.29 -3.33
CA ASP A 495 -50.43 18.20 -4.07
C ASP A 495 -50.30 18.65 -5.54
N SER A 496 -49.19 18.33 -6.21
CA SER A 496 -49.12 18.40 -7.66
C SER A 496 -47.99 17.52 -8.20
N SER A 497 -48.38 16.35 -8.70
CA SER A 497 -47.60 15.56 -9.64
C SER A 497 -47.36 16.33 -10.96
N THR A 498 -46.17 16.18 -11.55
CA THR A 498 -45.83 16.35 -13.00
C THR A 498 -44.32 16.09 -13.15
N SER A 499 -43.89 14.88 -13.54
CA SER A 499 -43.66 14.46 -14.92
C SER A 499 -42.82 15.43 -15.76
N TYR A 500 -41.55 15.10 -16.02
CA TYR A 500 -40.74 15.76 -17.05
C TYR A 500 -40.51 14.81 -18.22
N MET A 501 -40.85 15.25 -19.44
CA MET A 501 -40.78 14.47 -20.67
C MET A 501 -39.36 14.42 -21.26
N PRO A 502 -39.01 13.36 -22.02
CA PRO A 502 -37.71 13.24 -22.68
C PRO A 502 -37.65 14.07 -23.97
N ILE A 503 -36.49 14.66 -24.26
CA ILE A 503 -36.24 15.37 -25.52
C ILE A 503 -36.05 14.34 -26.65
N ARG A 504 -36.86 14.42 -27.70
CA ARG A 504 -36.70 13.62 -28.93
C ARG A 504 -36.62 14.52 -30.16
N VAL A 505 -35.49 14.37 -30.88
CA VAL A 505 -35.26 14.45 -32.33
C VAL A 505 -36.30 15.19 -33.20
N HIS A 506 -35.83 16.18 -33.97
CA HIS A 506 -36.53 16.73 -35.14
C HIS A 506 -35.81 16.39 -36.46
N THR A 507 -36.46 15.58 -37.30
CA THR A 507 -36.41 15.59 -38.78
C THR A 507 -37.64 14.79 -39.23
N PRO A 508 -38.35 15.18 -40.31
CA PRO A 508 -37.88 14.88 -41.67
C PRO A 508 -38.26 15.91 -42.76
N LEU A 509 -37.62 15.81 -43.93
CA LEU A 509 -38.18 16.20 -45.24
C LEU A 509 -37.47 15.42 -46.37
N THR A 510 -38.20 15.15 -47.46
CA THR A 510 -37.97 14.03 -48.41
C THR A 510 -38.74 14.29 -49.72
N ILE A 511 -38.40 13.84 -50.94
CA ILE A 511 -37.26 13.17 -51.63
C ILE A 511 -37.41 13.53 -53.13
N THR A 512 -36.36 13.81 -53.92
CA THR A 512 -36.27 13.49 -55.38
C THR A 512 -34.88 13.77 -56.00
N PRO A 513 -34.50 13.21 -57.18
CA PRO A 513 -33.19 12.58 -57.33
C PRO A 513 -32.46 12.82 -58.68
N GLU A 514 -31.49 13.73 -58.73
CA GLU A 514 -30.57 13.89 -59.88
C GLU A 514 -29.14 14.13 -59.39
N ASP A 515 -28.26 13.13 -59.50
CA ASP A 515 -27.21 13.14 -60.52
C ASP A 515 -26.35 11.88 -60.47
N THR A 516 -26.02 11.33 -61.66
CA THR A 516 -25.21 10.11 -61.81
C THR A 516 -23.95 10.43 -62.61
N LYS A 517 -22.84 9.76 -62.27
CA LYS A 517 -21.55 9.67 -63.00
C LYS A 517 -20.59 10.85 -62.78
N LEU A 518 -19.39 10.52 -62.29
CA LEU A 518 -18.18 10.54 -63.13
C LEU A 518 -17.03 9.77 -62.43
N GLN A 519 -16.43 8.83 -63.19
CA GLN A 519 -15.06 8.26 -63.14
C GLN A 519 -14.45 7.88 -61.77
N THR A 520 -14.09 6.63 -61.42
CA THR A 520 -13.29 5.55 -62.09
C THR A 520 -11.82 5.85 -62.40
N ASN A 521 -10.97 4.97 -61.89
CA ASN A 521 -9.63 4.55 -62.35
C ASN A 521 -8.39 5.42 -62.03
N GLU A 522 -7.51 4.83 -61.21
CA GLU A 522 -6.09 4.45 -61.46
C GLU A 522 -5.24 4.71 -60.20
N ASN A 523 -4.16 4.01 -59.86
CA ASN A 523 -3.56 2.72 -60.21
C ASN A 523 -2.58 2.41 -59.05
N SER A 524 -2.20 1.15 -58.93
CA SER A 524 -1.07 0.65 -58.12
C SER A 524 0.22 1.49 -58.19
N PHE A 525 0.93 1.61 -57.07
CA PHE A 525 2.40 1.58 -57.10
C PHE A 525 2.99 0.85 -55.89
N SER A 526 3.81 -0.15 -56.16
CA SER A 526 4.71 -0.81 -55.22
C SER A 526 5.96 0.04 -54.99
N GLY A 527 6.62 -0.11 -53.82
CA GLY A 527 7.87 0.61 -53.56
C GLY A 527 8.53 0.24 -52.23
N GLU A 528 9.43 -0.75 -52.25
CA GLU A 528 10.40 -0.97 -51.18
C GLU A 528 11.52 0.10 -51.22
N CYS A 529 11.91 0.64 -50.06
CA CYS A 529 13.29 1.03 -49.72
C CYS A 529 13.36 1.27 -48.20
N ARG A 530 14.04 0.41 -47.44
CA ARG A 530 15.49 0.37 -47.12
C ARG A 530 15.97 1.40 -46.09
N ALA A 531 16.28 0.85 -44.91
CA ALA A 531 17.45 1.12 -44.07
C ALA A 531 17.84 2.57 -43.71
N MET A 532 17.63 2.91 -42.42
CA MET A 532 18.73 3.25 -41.50
C MET A 532 18.40 2.72 -40.10
#